data_AF-A0A520GZ99-F1
#
_entry.id   AF-A0A520GZ99-F1
#
_cell.length_a   1.000
_cell.length_b   1.000
_cell.length_c   1.000
_cell.angle_alpha   90.00
_cell.angle_beta   90.00
_cell.angle_gamma   90.00
#
_symmetry.space_group_name_H-M   'P 1'
#
loop_
_entity.id
_entity.type
_entity.pdbx_description
1 polymer ?
#
loop_
_entity_poly.entity_id
_entity_poly.type
_entity_poly.pdbx_seq_one_letter_code
_entity_poly.pdbx_strand_id
1 'polypeptide(L)'
;GARFGSPLARTIGNCLSARGYARLVQHAGIAVAKRLLLGAEIIGAGEMKTLGLVNDLVEPDQIDATVDALIARLLTHAPLTMQVSKEAIRRIGTANQPGIDDLIATIYGSSDFAEGVRSFLVKETPAWTGR
;
A
#
# COMPACT_ATOMS: atom_id res chain seq x y z
N GLY A 1 -12.99 10.83 7.80
CA GLY A 1 -11.64 11.08 7.26
C GLY A 1 -11.10 9.85 6.54
N ALA A 2 -10.03 10.02 5.77
CA ALA A 2 -9.39 8.95 5.00
C ALA A 2 -8.90 7.79 5.89
N ARG A 3 -8.92 6.57 5.34
CA ARG A 3 -8.49 5.34 6.00
C ARG A 3 -7.61 4.54 5.04
N PHE A 4 -6.58 3.90 5.58
CA PHE A 4 -5.55 3.21 4.82
C PHE A 4 -5.38 1.79 5.35
N GLY A 5 -5.33 0.80 4.46
CA GLY A 5 -5.29 -0.60 4.88
C GLY A 5 -5.02 -1.53 3.72
N SER A 6 -4.51 -2.73 4.03
CA SER A 6 -4.38 -3.83 3.09
C SER A 6 -4.95 -5.11 3.73
N PRO A 7 -6.28 -5.19 3.92
CA PRO A 7 -6.92 -6.25 4.72
C PRO A 7 -6.99 -7.61 4.01
N LEU A 8 -6.05 -7.87 3.10
CA LEU A 8 -6.02 -9.04 2.22
C LEU A 8 -6.06 -10.36 3.01
N ALA A 9 -5.39 -10.40 4.17
CA ALA A 9 -5.36 -11.56 5.06
C ALA A 9 -6.72 -11.90 5.71
N ARG A 10 -7.69 -10.96 5.75
CA ARG A 10 -9.03 -11.19 6.32
C ARG A 10 -10.14 -11.24 5.26
N THR A 11 -9.84 -10.93 4.00
CA THR A 11 -10.85 -10.84 2.94
C THR A 11 -10.67 -11.96 1.92
N ILE A 12 -9.81 -11.76 0.91
CA ILE A 12 -9.62 -12.68 -0.22
C ILE A 12 -8.58 -13.75 0.11
N GLY A 13 -7.71 -13.53 1.11
CA GLY A 13 -6.63 -14.46 1.44
C GLY A 13 -5.47 -14.41 0.44
N ASN A 14 -5.25 -13.30 -0.26
CA ASN A 14 -4.12 -13.14 -1.19
C ASN A 14 -2.93 -12.38 -0.57
N CYS A 15 -1.86 -12.23 -1.36
CA CYS A 15 -0.67 -11.47 -1.02
C CYS A 15 -0.41 -10.32 -2.00
N LEU A 16 0.54 -9.45 -1.65
CA LEU A 16 1.08 -8.46 -2.57
C LEU A 16 2.03 -9.12 -3.58
N SER A 17 2.34 -8.42 -4.66
CA SER A 17 3.46 -8.76 -5.53
C SER A 17 4.80 -8.43 -4.89
N ALA A 18 5.90 -8.98 -5.41
CA ALA A 18 7.27 -8.67 -4.96
C ALA A 18 7.54 -7.15 -4.93
N ARG A 19 7.11 -6.46 -6.00
CA ARG A 19 7.18 -5.00 -6.10
C ARG A 19 6.31 -4.28 -5.08
N GLY A 20 5.13 -4.82 -4.76
CA GLY A 20 4.23 -4.29 -3.74
C GLY A 20 4.86 -4.34 -2.35
N TYR A 21 5.44 -5.49 -1.98
CA TYR A 21 6.18 -5.63 -0.72
C TYR A 21 7.37 -4.67 -0.64
N ALA A 22 8.21 -4.64 -1.69
CA ALA A 22 9.38 -3.76 -1.72
C ALA A 22 9.01 -2.29 -1.51
N ARG A 23 7.98 -1.80 -2.21
CA ARG A 23 7.49 -0.41 -2.06
C ARG A 23 6.89 -0.13 -0.70
N LEU A 24 6.05 -1.04 -0.18
CA LEU A 24 5.44 -0.83 1.12
C LEU A 24 6.50 -0.75 2.21
N VAL A 25 7.48 -1.66 2.21
CA VAL A 25 8.56 -1.66 3.20
C VAL A 25 9.46 -0.44 3.02
N GLN A 26 9.77 -0.03 1.78
CA GLN A 26 10.58 1.15 1.52
C GLN A 26 9.92 2.44 2.07
N HIS A 27 8.62 2.60 1.88
CA HIS A 27 7.92 3.82 2.28
C HIS A 27 7.50 3.79 3.75
N ALA A 28 6.88 2.70 4.20
CA ALA A 28 6.24 2.58 5.51
C ALA A 28 7.14 1.93 6.58
N GLY A 29 8.26 1.33 6.17
CA GLY A 29 9.08 0.51 7.05
C GLY A 29 8.41 -0.82 7.41
N ILE A 30 9.21 -1.71 8.01
CA ILE A 30 8.76 -3.07 8.35
C ILE A 30 7.63 -3.07 9.38
N ALA A 31 7.68 -2.17 10.37
CA ALA A 31 6.70 -2.12 11.45
C ALA A 31 5.28 -1.83 10.94
N VAL A 32 5.13 -0.75 10.15
CA VAL A 32 3.82 -0.39 9.58
C VAL A 32 3.38 -1.42 8.53
N ALA A 33 4.30 -1.96 7.72
CA ALA A 33 3.98 -3.01 6.78
C ALA A 33 3.36 -4.25 7.47
N LYS A 34 3.89 -4.68 8.62
CA LYS A 34 3.34 -5.80 9.39
C LYS A 34 1.93 -5.50 9.92
N ARG A 35 1.70 -4.29 10.44
CA ARG A 35 0.37 -3.87 10.90
C ARG A 35 -0.67 -3.93 9.78
N LEU A 36 -0.34 -3.40 8.62
CA LEU A 36 -1.24 -3.38 7.46
C LEU A 36 -1.49 -4.76 6.87
N LEU A 37 -0.46 -5.62 6.78
CA LEU A 37 -0.54 -6.89 6.07
C LEU A 37 -0.89 -8.07 6.96
N LEU A 38 -0.21 -8.20 8.11
CA LEU A 38 -0.41 -9.32 9.03
C LEU A 38 -1.54 -9.01 10.01
N GLY A 39 -1.56 -7.79 10.55
CA GLY A 39 -2.62 -7.31 11.43
C GLY A 39 -3.91 -6.96 10.69
N ALA A 40 -3.88 -6.88 9.35
CA ALA A 40 -4.98 -6.40 8.50
C ALA A 40 -5.56 -5.06 9.00
N GLU A 41 -4.74 -4.23 9.65
CA GLU A 41 -5.17 -3.00 10.29
C GLU A 41 -5.67 -1.98 9.26
N ILE A 42 -6.69 -1.22 9.65
CA ILE A 42 -7.14 -0.04 8.93
C ILE A 42 -6.70 1.18 9.75
N ILE A 43 -5.66 1.86 9.29
CA ILE A 43 -5.03 2.99 9.97
C ILE A 43 -5.67 4.29 9.51
N GLY A 44 -5.95 5.20 10.45
CA GLY A 44 -6.54 6.51 10.16
C GLY A 44 -5.53 7.53 9.62
N ALA A 45 -6.05 8.55 8.94
CA ALA A 45 -5.21 9.60 8.33
C ALA A 45 -4.31 10.35 9.32
N GLY A 46 -4.80 10.61 10.55
CA GLY A 46 -4.04 11.24 11.63
C GLY A 46 -2.76 10.47 11.97
N GLU A 47 -2.89 9.17 12.19
CA GLU A 47 -1.74 8.32 12.48
C GLU A 47 -0.80 8.19 11.25
N MET A 48 -1.35 8.09 10.05
CA MET A 48 -0.52 8.08 8.83
C MET A 48 0.30 9.37 8.64
N LYS A 49 -0.23 10.53 9.07
CA LYS A 49 0.52 11.80 9.11
C LYS A 49 1.64 11.74 10.15
N THR A 50 1.37 11.23 11.36
CA THR A 50 2.41 11.02 12.39
C THR A 50 3.51 10.07 11.94
N LEU A 51 3.16 9.03 11.18
CA LEU A 51 4.11 8.08 10.59
C LEU A 51 4.85 8.62 9.37
N GLY A 52 4.53 9.83 8.89
CA GLY A 52 5.17 10.47 7.73
C GLY A 52 4.74 9.89 6.38
N LEU A 53 3.63 9.14 6.33
CA LEU A 53 3.09 8.51 5.11
C LEU A 53 2.01 9.36 4.42
N VAL A 54 1.43 10.30 5.16
CA VAL A 54 0.55 11.33 4.62
C VAL A 54 1.25 12.67 4.75
N ASN A 55 1.38 13.38 3.63
CA ASN A 55 2.08 14.66 3.59
C ASN A 55 1.35 15.72 4.39
N ASP A 56 0.02 15.85 4.24
CA ASP A 56 -0.80 16.85 4.91
C ASP A 56 -2.24 16.36 5.16
N LEU A 57 -2.88 16.92 6.18
CA LEU A 57 -4.29 16.73 6.50
C LEU A 57 -4.95 18.09 6.51
N VAL A 58 -5.99 18.24 5.70
CA VAL A 58 -6.75 19.48 5.54
C VAL A 58 -8.23 19.16 5.56
N GLU A 59 -9.06 20.18 5.82
CA GLU A 59 -10.50 20.05 5.68
C GLU A 59 -10.91 19.84 4.21
N PRO A 60 -12.05 19.16 3.93
CA PRO A 60 -12.43 18.82 2.57
C PRO A 60 -12.51 20.01 1.60
N ASP A 61 -12.96 21.16 2.08
CA ASP A 61 -13.09 22.41 1.32
C ASP A 61 -11.74 23.11 1.06
N GLN A 62 -10.65 22.65 1.72
CA GLN A 62 -9.30 23.18 1.56
C GLN A 62 -8.41 22.31 0.65
N ILE A 63 -8.90 21.15 0.18
CA ILE A 63 -8.12 20.23 -0.64
C ILE A 63 -7.62 20.92 -1.92
N ASP A 64 -8.51 21.57 -2.67
CA ASP A 64 -8.16 22.19 -3.96
C ASP A 64 -7.13 23.30 -3.76
N ALA A 65 -7.35 24.20 -2.80
CA ALA A 65 -6.41 25.28 -2.49
C ALA A 65 -5.02 24.76 -2.07
N THR A 66 -4.98 23.67 -1.30
CA THR A 66 -3.72 23.05 -0.86
C THR A 66 -2.99 22.40 -2.02
N VAL A 67 -3.71 21.72 -2.92
CA VAL A 67 -3.15 21.11 -4.14
C VAL A 67 -2.64 22.20 -5.09
N ASP A 68 -3.38 23.28 -5.30
CA ASP A 68 -2.98 24.40 -6.15
C ASP A 68 -1.70 25.07 -5.64
N ALA A 69 -1.59 25.29 -4.33
CA ALA A 69 -0.38 25.83 -3.72
C ALA A 69 0.84 24.91 -3.92
N LEU A 70 0.65 23.58 -3.81
CA LEU A 70 1.69 22.60 -4.10
C LEU A 70 2.12 22.64 -5.57
N ILE A 71 1.16 22.65 -6.50
CA ILE A 71 1.42 22.72 -7.94
C ILE A 71 2.15 24.01 -8.29
N ALA A 72 1.66 25.16 -7.82
CA ALA A 72 2.27 26.46 -8.06
C ALA A 72 3.73 26.48 -7.61
N ARG A 73 4.04 25.90 -6.44
CA ARG A 73 5.42 25.76 -5.96
C ARG A 73 6.26 24.86 -6.88
N LEU A 74 5.76 23.68 -7.24
CA LEU A 74 6.49 22.73 -8.09
C LEU A 74 6.77 23.29 -9.49
N LEU A 75 5.88 24.10 -10.05
CA LEU A 75 6.06 24.73 -11.36
C LEU A 75 7.20 25.75 -11.41
N THR A 76 7.69 26.22 -10.26
CA THR A 76 8.87 27.11 -10.19
C THR A 76 10.21 26.35 -10.27
N HIS A 77 10.19 25.02 -10.23
CA HIS A 77 11.40 24.19 -10.13
C HIS A 77 11.89 23.71 -11.51
N ALA A 78 13.16 23.34 -11.60
CA ALA A 78 13.76 22.83 -12.84
C ALA A 78 13.13 21.48 -13.26
N PRO A 79 12.42 21.40 -14.40
CA PRO A 79 11.62 20.23 -14.74
C PRO A 79 12.45 18.96 -14.98
N LEU A 80 13.61 19.08 -15.63
CA LEU A 80 14.51 17.95 -15.86
C LEU A 80 15.08 17.41 -14.54
N THR A 81 15.42 18.29 -13.59
CA THR A 81 15.89 17.88 -12.26
C THR A 81 14.81 17.11 -11.51
N MET A 82 13.57 17.58 -11.54
CA MET A 82 12.45 16.87 -10.92
C MET A 82 12.19 15.51 -11.58
N GLN A 83 12.22 15.45 -12.91
CA GLN A 83 12.02 14.21 -13.67
C GLN A 83 13.09 13.17 -13.33
N VAL A 84 14.37 13.55 -13.38
CA VAL A 84 15.49 12.65 -13.08
C VAL A 84 15.42 12.20 -11.62
N SER A 85 15.19 13.13 -10.67
CA SER A 85 15.09 12.80 -9.24
C SER A 85 13.94 11.84 -8.96
N LYS A 86 12.74 12.10 -9.51
CA LYS A 86 11.55 11.23 -9.35
C LYS A 86 11.81 9.82 -9.87
N GLU A 87 12.44 9.72 -11.04
CA GLU A 87 12.76 8.43 -11.65
C GLU A 87 13.86 7.68 -10.89
N ALA A 88 14.91 8.38 -10.45
CA ALA A 88 15.98 7.79 -9.65
C ALA A 88 15.44 7.22 -8.33
N ILE A 89 14.63 7.98 -7.59
CA ILE A 89 13.99 7.54 -6.34
C ILE A 89 13.11 6.31 -6.59
N ARG A 90 12.32 6.30 -7.69
CA ARG A 90 11.48 5.15 -8.07
C ARG A 90 12.32 3.90 -8.32
N ARG A 91 13.47 4.02 -9.00
CA ARG A 91 14.37 2.90 -9.28
C ARG A 91 15.01 2.37 -8.01
N ILE A 92 15.52 3.25 -7.14
CA ILE A 92 16.07 2.88 -5.81
C ILE A 92 15.05 2.03 -5.05
N GLY A 93 13.79 2.48 -5.01
CA GLY A 93 12.72 1.77 -4.32
C GLY A 93 12.32 0.40 -4.88
N THR A 94 12.78 0.05 -6.08
CA THR A 94 12.41 -1.21 -6.76
C THR A 94 13.61 -2.04 -7.20
N ALA A 95 14.84 -1.61 -6.86
CA ALA A 95 16.08 -2.28 -7.24
C ALA A 95 16.23 -3.66 -6.56
N ASN A 96 15.79 -3.78 -5.31
CA ASN A 96 15.90 -5.00 -4.50
C ASN A 96 14.52 -5.64 -4.29
N GLN A 97 13.91 -6.12 -5.36
CA GLN A 97 12.68 -6.92 -5.24
C GLN A 97 13.02 -8.32 -4.72
N PRO A 98 12.29 -8.84 -3.72
CA PRO A 98 12.55 -10.18 -3.22
C PRO A 98 12.08 -11.21 -4.25
N GLY A 99 12.84 -12.30 -4.44
CA GLY A 99 12.36 -13.46 -5.17
C GLY A 99 11.36 -14.21 -4.29
N ILE A 100 10.08 -14.12 -4.64
CA ILE A 100 8.98 -14.66 -3.81
C ILE A 100 7.94 -15.43 -4.65
N ASP A 101 8.31 -15.87 -5.85
CA ASP A 101 7.37 -16.56 -6.74
C ASP A 101 6.85 -17.87 -6.10
N ASP A 102 7.70 -18.55 -5.32
CA ASP A 102 7.34 -19.70 -4.49
C ASP A 102 6.32 -19.35 -3.40
N LEU A 103 6.49 -18.20 -2.73
CA LEU A 103 5.54 -17.72 -1.71
C LEU A 103 4.20 -17.31 -2.32
N ILE A 104 4.23 -16.68 -3.50
CA ILE A 104 3.03 -16.33 -4.26
C ILE A 104 2.29 -17.61 -4.65
N ALA A 105 3.00 -18.60 -5.22
CA ALA A 105 2.41 -19.88 -5.61
C ALA A 105 1.75 -20.63 -4.43
N THR A 106 2.34 -20.53 -3.23
CA THR A 106 1.78 -21.10 -1.99
C THR A 106 0.36 -20.62 -1.71
N ILE A 107 0.04 -19.36 -2.05
CA ILE A 107 -1.27 -18.77 -1.78
C ILE A 107 -2.23 -19.00 -2.94
N TYR A 108 -1.83 -18.68 -4.17
CA TYR A 108 -2.77 -18.74 -5.31
C TYR A 108 -3.17 -20.17 -5.69
N GLY A 109 -2.43 -21.19 -5.24
CA GLY A 109 -2.80 -22.61 -5.37
C GLY A 109 -3.53 -23.20 -4.15
N SER A 110 -3.78 -22.41 -3.10
CA SER A 110 -4.32 -22.93 -1.84
C SER A 110 -5.84 -23.10 -1.86
N SER A 111 -6.33 -23.98 -1.00
CA SER A 111 -7.78 -24.11 -0.76
C SER A 111 -8.36 -22.86 -0.11
N ASP A 112 -7.58 -22.18 0.74
CA ASP A 112 -7.96 -20.94 1.38
C ASP A 112 -8.17 -19.81 0.35
N PHE A 113 -7.32 -19.66 -0.67
CA PHE A 113 -7.55 -18.63 -1.67
C PHE A 113 -8.83 -18.90 -2.48
N ALA A 114 -9.09 -20.16 -2.85
CA ALA A 114 -10.33 -20.54 -3.53
C ALA A 114 -11.57 -20.23 -2.66
N GLU A 115 -11.51 -20.54 -1.36
CA GLU A 115 -12.55 -20.23 -0.39
C GLU A 115 -12.73 -18.72 -0.20
N GLY A 116 -11.63 -17.96 -0.11
CA GLY A 116 -11.65 -16.50 -0.01
C GLY A 116 -12.31 -15.84 -1.22
N VAL A 117 -12.00 -16.31 -2.43
CA VAL A 117 -12.66 -15.86 -3.67
C VAL A 117 -14.14 -16.21 -3.67
N ARG A 118 -14.50 -17.46 -3.35
CA ARG A 118 -15.89 -17.92 -3.27
C ARG A 118 -16.68 -17.04 -2.30
N SER A 119 -16.23 -16.95 -1.05
CA SER A 119 -16.86 -16.19 0.04
C SER A 119 -16.97 -14.71 -0.29
N PHE A 120 -15.97 -14.12 -0.93
CA PHE A 120 -16.02 -12.72 -1.37
C PHE A 120 -17.15 -12.46 -2.38
N LEU A 121 -17.34 -13.35 -3.35
CA LEU A 121 -18.39 -13.22 -4.38
C LEU A 121 -19.80 -13.33 -3.78
N VAL A 122 -19.99 -14.22 -2.81
CA VAL A 122 -21.29 -14.44 -2.14
C VAL A 122 -21.48 -13.59 -0.88
N LYS A 123 -20.50 -12.76 -0.52
CA LYS A 123 -20.48 -11.89 0.68
C LYS A 123 -20.61 -12.66 2.00
N GLU A 124 -19.97 -13.81 2.08
CA GLU A 124 -19.89 -14.65 3.27
C GLU A 124 -18.53 -14.48 3.98
N THR A 125 -18.48 -14.95 5.23
CA THR A 125 -17.22 -15.05 5.98
C THR A 125 -16.47 -16.31 5.54
N PRO A 126 -15.23 -16.19 5.03
CA PRO A 126 -14.43 -17.33 4.61
C PRO A 126 -14.01 -18.22 5.79
N ALA A 127 -14.01 -19.53 5.56
CA ALA A 127 -13.55 -20.54 6.51
C ALA A 127 -12.09 -20.93 6.22
N TRP A 128 -11.14 -20.23 6.83
CA TRP A 128 -9.70 -20.48 6.65
C TRP A 128 -9.25 -21.80 7.30
N THR A 129 -8.40 -22.54 6.61
CA THR A 129 -7.87 -23.85 7.06
C THR A 129 -6.34 -23.94 7.03
N GLY A 130 -5.65 -22.94 6.48
CA GLY A 130 -4.20 -22.88 6.34
C GLY A 130 -3.64 -23.82 5.28
N ARG A 131 -4.44 -24.16 4.27
CA ARG A 131 -4.10 -25.12 3.19
C ARG A 131 -4.57 -24.63 1.84
#